data_AF-A0A8X6G1T4-F1
#
_entry.id   AF-A0A8X6G1T4-F1
#
_cell.length_a   1.000
_cell.length_b   1.000
_cell.length_c   1.000
_cell.angle_alpha   90.00
_cell.angle_beta   90.00
_cell.angle_gamma   90.00
#
_symmetry.space_group_name_H-M   'P 1'
#
loop_
_entity.id
_entity.type
_entity.pdbx_description
1 polymer ?
#
loop_
_entity_poly.entity_id
_entity_poly.type
_entity_poly.pdbx_seq_one_letter_code
_entity_poly.pdbx_strand_id
1 'polypeptide(L)'
;KKKLGPHLTIMHRTLILLLIGVSIANAIVCPRNYCDNVKCDSVSCSSNEEYTQHGTFCGCCPTCVTVLKKGESCFPLFLRGGPPPKVKCYNGLTCNFKSKTCE
;
A
#
# COMPACT_ATOMS: atom_id res chain seq x y z
N LYS A 1 -16.93 -56.05 -1.99
CA LYS A 1 -16.78 -54.81 -1.20
C LYS A 1 -15.34 -54.32 -1.35
N LYS A 2 -15.05 -53.39 -2.27
CA LYS A 2 -13.69 -52.91 -2.53
C LYS A 2 -13.22 -52.10 -1.31
N LYS A 3 -12.18 -52.58 -0.62
CA LYS A 3 -11.53 -51.85 0.47
C LYS A 3 -10.90 -50.59 -0.13
N LEU A 4 -11.50 -49.45 0.16
CA LEU A 4 -10.95 -48.13 -0.14
C LEU A 4 -9.69 -47.96 0.72
N GLY A 5 -8.52 -48.07 0.11
CA GLY A 5 -7.25 -48.05 0.83
C GLY A 5 -6.93 -46.68 1.46
N PRO A 6 -6.19 -46.64 2.58
CA PRO A 6 -5.87 -45.42 3.33
C PRO A 6 -5.09 -44.37 2.52
N HIS A 7 -4.47 -44.78 1.40
CA HIS A 7 -3.72 -43.92 0.51
C HIS A 7 -4.59 -42.90 -0.24
N LEU A 8 -5.83 -43.27 -0.58
CA LEU A 8 -6.74 -42.39 -1.32
C LEU A 8 -7.28 -41.27 -0.41
N THR A 9 -7.51 -41.57 0.87
CA THR A 9 -7.98 -40.61 1.89
C THR A 9 -6.91 -39.59 2.27
N ILE A 10 -5.64 -39.99 2.27
CA ILE A 10 -4.50 -39.10 2.56
C ILE A 10 -4.34 -38.08 1.42
N MET A 11 -4.37 -38.52 0.16
CA MET A 11 -4.24 -37.64 -1.02
C MET A 11 -5.34 -36.57 -1.11
N HIS A 12 -6.59 -36.92 -0.75
CA HIS A 12 -7.71 -35.97 -0.71
C HIS A 12 -7.54 -34.96 0.43
N ARG A 13 -7.06 -35.39 1.61
CA ARG A 13 -6.79 -34.48 2.74
C ARG A 13 -5.71 -33.46 2.42
N THR A 14 -4.60 -33.87 1.81
CA THR A 14 -3.56 -32.93 1.40
C THR A 14 -4.05 -31.97 0.32
N LEU A 15 -4.83 -32.46 -0.66
CA LEU A 15 -5.42 -31.61 -1.70
C LEU A 15 -6.39 -30.56 -1.13
N ILE A 16 -7.26 -30.96 -0.18
CA ILE A 16 -8.19 -30.04 0.51
C ILE A 16 -7.42 -28.99 1.31
N LEU A 17 -6.36 -29.38 2.04
CA LEU A 17 -5.53 -28.43 2.80
C LEU A 17 -4.79 -27.44 1.88
N LEU A 18 -4.32 -27.89 0.72
CA LEU A 18 -3.65 -27.04 -0.27
C LEU A 18 -4.62 -26.06 -0.93
N LEU A 19 -5.86 -26.48 -1.22
CA LEU A 19 -6.91 -25.63 -1.77
C LEU A 19 -7.36 -24.53 -0.79
N ILE A 20 -7.44 -24.83 0.51
CA ILE A 20 -7.79 -23.84 1.55
C ILE A 20 -6.66 -22.80 1.73
N GLY A 21 -5.40 -23.19 1.50
CA GLY A 21 -4.23 -22.30 1.61
C GLY A 21 -4.08 -21.27 0.48
N VAL A 22 -4.73 -21.47 -0.67
CA VAL A 22 -4.59 -20.60 -1.86
C VAL A 22 -5.51 -19.36 -1.82
N SER A 23 -6.51 -19.34 -0.95
CA SER A 23 -7.29 -18.15 -0.60
C SER A 23 -6.55 -17.40 0.52
N ILE A 24 -5.80 -16.31 0.30
CA ILE A 24 -6.25 -15.00 -0.16
C ILE A 24 -5.01 -14.24 -0.69
N ALA A 25 -4.82 -14.15 -2.01
CA ALA A 25 -3.91 -13.19 -2.62
C ALA A 25 -4.73 -12.02 -3.19
N ASN A 26 -5.30 -11.19 -2.31
CA ASN A 26 -5.94 -9.95 -2.75
C ASN A 26 -4.84 -8.95 -3.09
N ALA A 27 -4.55 -8.78 -4.38
CA ALA A 27 -3.78 -7.62 -4.83
C ALA A 27 -4.61 -6.36 -4.52
N ILE A 28 -4.08 -5.50 -3.66
CA ILE A 28 -4.68 -4.21 -3.32
C ILE A 28 -4.56 -3.31 -4.58
N VAL A 29 -5.56 -3.37 -5.46
CA VAL A 29 -5.60 -2.65 -6.74
C VAL A 29 -6.82 -1.74 -6.79
N CYS A 30 -6.61 -0.49 -7.19
CA CYS A 30 -7.66 0.50 -7.38
C CYS A 30 -8.25 0.36 -8.79
N PRO A 31 -9.53 -0.02 -8.95
CA PRO A 31 -10.17 -0.05 -10.27
C PRO A 31 -10.28 1.37 -10.86
N ARG A 32 -10.41 1.47 -12.19
CA ARG A 32 -10.40 2.76 -12.92
C ARG A 32 -11.49 3.74 -12.45
N ASN A 33 -12.63 3.23 -12.02
CA ASN A 33 -13.80 3.97 -11.55
C ASN A 33 -13.90 4.06 -10.03
N TYR A 34 -12.82 3.75 -9.31
CA TYR A 34 -12.82 3.78 -7.84
C TYR A 34 -13.16 5.17 -7.30
N CYS A 35 -12.54 6.22 -7.87
CA CYS A 35 -12.73 7.59 -7.41
C CYS A 35 -14.15 8.13 -7.66
N ASP A 36 -14.90 7.57 -8.61
CA ASP A 36 -16.25 8.05 -8.96
C ASP A 36 -17.25 7.93 -7.79
N ASN A 37 -16.98 7.01 -6.86
CA ASN A 37 -17.83 6.75 -5.69
C ASN A 37 -17.22 7.27 -4.38
N VAL A 38 -16.05 7.91 -4.44
CA VAL A 38 -15.36 8.42 -3.26
C VAL A 38 -15.79 9.86 -3.00
N LYS A 39 -16.30 10.12 -1.80
CA LYS A 39 -16.52 11.48 -1.30
C LYS A 39 -15.28 11.93 -0.54
N CYS A 40 -14.71 13.05 -0.95
CA CYS A 40 -13.53 13.61 -0.31
C CYS A 40 -13.92 14.74 0.65
N ASP A 41 -13.29 14.73 1.82
CA ASP A 41 -13.42 15.83 2.77
C ASP A 41 -12.52 17.01 2.39
N SER A 42 -12.91 18.21 2.81
CA SER A 42 -12.07 19.40 2.73
C SER A 42 -10.89 19.27 3.69
N VAL A 43 -9.68 19.50 3.20
CA VAL A 43 -8.44 19.46 3.99
C VAL A 43 -7.81 20.84 4.05
N SER A 44 -7.43 21.26 5.26
CA SER A 44 -6.64 22.46 5.51
C SER A 44 -5.31 22.04 6.12
N CYS A 45 -4.21 22.40 5.47
CA CYS A 45 -2.86 21.99 5.87
C CYS A 45 -2.23 22.96 6.86
N SER A 46 -1.38 22.44 7.74
CA SER A 46 -0.58 23.27 8.65
C SER A 46 0.54 24.01 7.89
N SER A 47 1.18 24.99 8.54
CA SER A 47 2.27 25.79 7.95
C SER A 47 3.48 24.98 7.49
N ASN A 48 3.63 23.75 7.99
CA ASN A 48 4.76 22.86 7.71
C ASN A 48 4.38 21.71 6.76
N GLU A 49 3.18 21.76 6.20
CA GLU A 49 2.62 20.76 5.32
C GLU A 49 2.26 21.39 3.98
N GLU A 50 2.25 20.57 2.94
CA GLU A 50 1.82 20.98 1.62
C GLU A 50 0.57 20.22 1.19
N TYR A 51 -0.37 20.96 0.60
CA TYR A 51 -1.57 20.40 0.00
C TYR A 51 -1.20 19.60 -1.25
N THR A 52 -1.65 18.34 -1.31
CA THR A 52 -1.49 17.45 -2.46
C THR A 52 -2.85 16.96 -2.90
N GLN A 53 -3.23 17.23 -4.15
CA GLN A 53 -4.56 16.91 -4.70
C GLN A 53 -4.85 15.39 -4.77
N HIS A 54 -3.83 14.55 -4.91
CA HIS A 54 -3.98 13.10 -5.11
C HIS A 54 -3.15 12.28 -4.11
N GLY A 55 -3.24 12.61 -2.81
CA GLY A 55 -2.36 12.03 -1.80
C GLY A 55 -2.97 10.94 -0.92
N THR A 56 -4.23 10.56 -1.14
CA THR A 56 -4.85 9.41 -0.45
C THR A 56 -4.63 8.10 -1.22
N PHE A 57 -4.97 6.99 -0.56
CA PHE A 57 -4.94 5.68 -1.18
C PHE A 57 -5.83 5.68 -2.44
N CYS A 58 -5.34 5.09 -3.53
CA CYS A 58 -5.88 5.22 -4.90
C CYS A 58 -5.80 6.61 -5.56
N GLY A 59 -5.27 7.63 -4.87
CA GLY A 59 -5.05 8.96 -5.43
C GLY A 59 -6.31 9.78 -5.67
N CYS A 60 -7.44 9.46 -5.02
CA CYS A 60 -8.72 10.11 -5.31
C CYS A 60 -8.93 11.44 -4.57
N CYS A 61 -8.38 11.56 -3.36
CA CYS A 61 -8.66 12.70 -2.50
C CYS A 61 -7.41 13.51 -2.18
N PRO A 62 -7.61 14.80 -1.90
CA PRO A 62 -6.53 15.64 -1.42
C PRO A 62 -6.07 15.24 -0.03
N THR A 63 -4.84 15.59 0.30
CA THR A 63 -4.26 15.38 1.63
C THR A 63 -3.17 16.41 1.90
N CYS A 64 -2.75 16.51 3.15
CA CYS A 64 -1.58 17.27 3.56
C CYS A 64 -0.39 16.32 3.71
N VAL A 65 0.76 16.71 3.17
CA VAL A 65 2.02 15.96 3.30
C VAL A 65 3.06 16.81 3.99
N THR A 66 3.80 16.22 4.93
CA THR A 66 4.90 16.90 5.61
C THR A 66 6.05 17.12 4.64
N VAL A 67 6.59 18.34 4.60
CA VAL A 67 7.70 18.70 3.72
C VAL A 67 9.02 18.50 4.45
N LEU A 68 9.81 17.53 3.98
CA LEU A 68 11.08 17.14 4.56
C LEU A 68 12.23 18.00 4.01
N LYS A 69 13.02 18.59 4.90
CA LYS A 69 14.21 19.37 4.57
C LYS A 69 15.40 18.48 4.24
N LYS A 70 16.47 19.10 3.72
CA LYS A 70 17.73 18.40 3.44
C LYS A 70 18.25 17.69 4.70
N GLY A 71 18.62 16.42 4.56
CA GLY A 71 19.12 15.57 5.65
C GLY A 71 18.03 14.94 6.52
N GLU A 72 16.75 15.28 6.34
CA GLU A 72 15.66 14.63 7.07
C GLU A 72 15.34 13.25 6.47
N SER A 73 14.91 12.34 7.34
CA SER A 73 14.62 10.94 6.97
C SER A 73 13.40 10.86 6.06
N CYS A 74 13.61 10.28 4.89
CA CYS A 74 12.58 10.01 3.88
C CYS A 74 12.30 8.50 3.74
N PHE A 75 12.74 7.70 4.72
CA PHE A 75 12.49 6.25 4.79
C PHE A 75 11.04 5.82 4.49
N PRO A 76 9.98 6.53 4.95
CA PRO A 76 8.60 6.14 4.65
C PRO A 76 8.26 6.07 3.16
N LEU A 77 8.98 6.79 2.28
CA LEU A 77 8.79 6.73 0.82
C LEU A 77 9.16 5.36 0.22
N PHE A 78 9.92 4.53 0.93
CA PHE A 78 10.32 3.19 0.48
C PHE A 78 9.38 2.08 0.97
N LEU A 79 8.39 2.40 1.82
CA LEU A 79 7.44 1.41 2.30
C LEU A 79 6.46 1.04 1.18
N ARG A 80 6.54 -0.22 0.72
CA ARG A 80 5.65 -0.77 -0.30
C ARG A 80 4.53 -1.59 0.35
N GLY A 81 3.34 -1.58 -0.25
CA GLY A 81 2.20 -2.37 0.20
C GLY A 81 1.38 -1.72 1.34
N GLY A 82 1.68 -0.47 1.69
CA GLY A 82 0.92 0.31 2.67
C GLY A 82 0.16 1.49 2.04
N PRO A 83 -0.51 2.32 2.86
CA PRO A 83 -1.06 3.58 2.40
C PRO A 83 0.03 4.50 1.83
N PRO A 84 -0.32 5.44 0.94
CA PRO A 84 0.66 6.36 0.38
C PRO A 84 1.34 7.17 1.48
N PRO A 85 2.66 7.38 1.37
CA PRO A 85 3.44 8.12 2.36
C PRO A 85 2.91 9.54 2.51
N LYS A 86 2.83 10.02 3.75
CA LYS A 86 2.39 11.39 4.10
C LYS A 86 3.56 12.37 4.20
N VAL A 87 4.66 12.07 3.54
CA VAL A 87 5.88 12.88 3.55
C VAL A 87 6.37 13.07 2.12
N LYS A 88 6.99 14.20 1.85
CA LYS A 88 7.71 14.47 0.60
C LYS A 88 8.96 15.30 0.87
N CYS A 89 9.99 15.18 0.05
CA CYS A 89 11.13 16.08 0.14
C CYS A 89 10.78 17.49 -0.33
N TYR A 90 11.44 18.50 0.24
CA TYR A 90 11.37 19.89 -0.21
C TYR A 90 11.74 20.00 -1.69
N ASN A 91 11.16 20.99 -2.39
CA ASN A 91 11.33 21.14 -3.82
C ASN A 91 12.81 21.14 -4.24
N GLY A 92 13.13 20.28 -5.22
CA GLY A 92 14.48 20.10 -5.75
C GLY A 92 15.31 19.01 -5.06
N LEU A 93 14.86 18.45 -3.93
CA LEU A 93 15.51 17.34 -3.25
C LEU A 93 14.87 16.00 -3.63
N THR A 94 15.68 14.95 -3.63
CA THR A 94 15.22 13.58 -3.85
C THR A 94 15.57 12.69 -2.66
N CYS A 95 14.76 11.67 -2.43
CA CYS A 95 15.03 10.72 -1.36
C CYS A 95 16.13 9.74 -1.78
N ASN A 96 17.33 9.89 -1.20
CA ASN A 96 18.46 9.03 -1.51
C ASN A 96 18.26 7.63 -0.92
N PHE A 97 18.38 6.59 -1.75
CA PHE A 97 18.14 5.22 -1.32
C PHE A 97 19.19 4.70 -0.31
N LYS A 98 20.42 5.20 -0.33
CA LYS A 98 21.51 4.73 0.54
C LYS A 98 21.40 5.34 1.94
N SER A 99 21.31 6.67 2.01
CA SER A 99 21.25 7.42 3.26
C SER A 99 19.84 7.48 3.87
N LYS A 100 18.80 7.21 3.05
CA LYS A 100 17.39 7.35 3.45
C LYS A 100 17.02 8.77 3.86
N THR A 101 17.70 9.77 3.28
CA THR A 101 17.49 11.19 3.56
C THR A 101 17.22 11.99 2.29
N CYS A 102 16.60 13.17 2.44
CA CYS A 102 16.39 14.11 1.33
C CYS A 102 17.69 14.85 0.99
N GLU A 103 18.12 14.78 -0.27
CA GLU A 103 19.38 15.34 -0.78
C GLU A 103 19.26 15.97 -2.17
#